data_AF-A0A4Z1H5V5-F1
#
_entry.id   AF-A0A4Z1H5V5-F1
#
_cell.length_a   1.000
_cell.length_b   1.000
_cell.length_c   1.000
_cell.angle_alpha   90.00
_cell.angle_beta   90.00
_cell.angle_gamma   90.00
#
_symmetry.space_group_name_H-M   'P 1'
#
loop_
_entity.id
_entity.type
_entity.pdbx_description
1 polymer ?
#
loop_
_entity_poly.entity_id
_entity_poly.type
_entity_poly.pdbx_seq_one_letter_code
_entity_poly.pdbx_strand_id
1 'polypeptide(L)'
;MLPATGQELRQENTTLQKLLPGVSWHLTNYSPEFPMSGGPKLAELAFQKIYHREVRHDVAGDMVVRDEYKGWVDKALMIDYYGVTFDHLVPVDDTNPEVLQINIVEIEDDAGVYAIKHNKFAIDPADYIGKQVLGAPRCCSTRKGTSDRKRINDAVNERIGNEM
;
A
#
# COMPACT_ATOMS: atom_id res chain seq x y z
N MET A 1 45.00 4.60 -4.62
CA MET A 1 43.81 4.77 -5.46
C MET A 1 42.66 4.17 -4.68
N LEU A 2 41.85 5.00 -4.01
CA LEU A 2 40.69 4.57 -3.23
C LEU A 2 39.51 4.39 -4.20
N PRO A 3 38.66 3.35 -4.06
CA PRO A 3 37.43 3.27 -4.82
C PRO A 3 36.44 4.33 -4.31
N ALA A 4 35.73 4.94 -5.25
CA ALA A 4 34.77 6.00 -5.00
C ALA A 4 33.66 5.55 -4.04
N THR A 5 33.50 6.33 -2.97
CA THR A 5 32.40 6.30 -2.02
C THR A 5 31.09 6.69 -2.71
N GLY A 6 30.01 5.97 -2.36
CA GLY A 6 28.64 6.47 -2.41
C GLY A 6 27.96 6.40 -3.77
N GLN A 7 27.45 5.22 -4.14
CA GLN A 7 26.17 5.20 -4.84
C GLN A 7 25.08 5.61 -3.83
N GLU A 8 24.89 6.92 -3.69
CA GLU A 8 23.63 7.46 -3.21
C GLU A 8 22.60 7.05 -4.27
N LEU A 9 21.91 5.93 -3.99
CA LEU A 9 20.83 5.41 -4.80
C LEU A 9 19.85 6.55 -4.99
N ARG A 10 19.65 7.01 -6.23
CA ARG A 10 18.63 8.00 -6.55
C ARG A 10 17.28 7.46 -6.11
N GLN A 11 16.89 7.92 -4.93
CA GLN A 11 15.59 7.77 -4.32
C GLN A 11 14.67 8.80 -4.98
N GLU A 12 14.64 8.85 -6.31
CA GLU A 12 13.92 9.86 -7.06
C GLU A 12 12.53 9.32 -7.43
N ASN A 13 11.53 9.81 -6.69
CA ASN A 13 10.21 10.16 -7.21
C ASN A 13 9.15 9.05 -7.36
N THR A 14 9.18 8.01 -6.54
CA THR A 14 8.05 7.05 -6.50
C THR A 14 6.77 7.74 -6.06
N THR A 15 5.62 7.29 -6.55
CA THR A 15 4.30 7.81 -6.18
C THR A 15 4.09 7.91 -4.65
N LEU A 16 4.68 6.99 -3.88
CA LEU A 16 4.63 7.00 -2.41
C LEU A 16 5.38 8.19 -1.78
N GLN A 17 6.53 8.57 -2.32
CA GLN A 17 7.30 9.71 -1.82
C GLN A 17 6.59 11.04 -2.11
N LYS A 18 5.91 11.12 -3.25
CA LYS A 18 5.05 12.28 -3.57
C LYS A 18 3.86 12.37 -2.62
N LEU A 19 3.25 11.24 -2.27
CA LEU A 19 2.08 11.18 -1.41
C LEU A 19 2.41 11.54 0.05
N LEU A 20 3.51 11.01 0.58
CA LEU A 20 3.96 11.24 1.95
C LEU A 20 5.45 11.63 1.95
N PRO A 21 5.76 12.90 1.67
CA PRO A 21 7.13 13.37 1.64
C PRO A 21 7.75 13.29 3.04
N GLY A 22 8.99 12.81 3.12
CA GLY A 22 9.71 12.64 4.39
C GLY A 22 9.47 11.30 5.11
N VAL A 23 8.60 10.44 4.58
CA VAL A 23 8.43 9.07 5.07
C VAL A 23 9.48 8.14 4.45
N SER A 24 10.10 7.31 5.27
CA SER A 24 11.05 6.29 4.80
C SER A 24 10.29 5.06 4.28
N TRP A 25 10.19 5.00 2.96
CA TRP A 25 9.73 3.81 2.26
C TRP A 25 10.93 2.88 2.07
N HIS A 26 11.10 1.91 2.96
CA HIS A 26 12.13 0.86 2.84
C HIS A 26 11.78 -0.06 1.66
N LEU A 27 12.04 0.43 0.45
CA LEU A 27 11.74 -0.25 -0.82
C LEU A 27 12.77 -1.35 -1.16
N THR A 28 13.72 -1.67 -0.29
CA THR A 28 14.64 -2.79 -0.54
C THR A 28 13.94 -4.15 -0.40
N ASN A 29 14.52 -5.19 -1.01
CA ASN A 29 14.01 -6.57 -1.04
C ASN A 29 14.17 -7.36 0.27
N TYR A 30 14.71 -6.74 1.33
CA TYR A 30 14.83 -7.40 2.63
C TYR A 30 13.53 -7.24 3.40
N SER A 31 13.00 -8.35 3.95
CA SER A 31 11.83 -8.39 4.83
C SER A 31 11.99 -7.36 5.97
N PRO A 32 11.34 -6.20 5.88
CA PRO A 32 11.50 -5.16 6.89
C PRO A 32 10.71 -5.53 8.14
N GLU A 33 11.08 -4.97 9.29
CA GLU A 33 10.24 -5.02 10.49
C GLU A 33 8.85 -4.47 10.16
N PHE A 34 7.82 -5.16 10.64
CA PHE A 34 6.44 -4.74 10.46
C PHE A 34 5.95 -3.98 11.71
N PRO A 35 5.20 -2.89 11.53
CA PRO A 35 4.94 -2.22 10.25
C PRO A 35 6.14 -1.38 9.79
N MET A 36 6.36 -1.31 8.48
CA MET A 36 7.23 -0.33 7.84
C MET A 36 6.73 1.07 8.19
N SER A 37 7.65 2.03 8.36
CA SER A 37 7.30 3.38 8.80
C SER A 37 6.23 4.07 7.93
N GLY A 38 6.15 3.72 6.65
CA GLY A 38 5.17 4.28 5.72
C GLY A 38 3.78 3.63 5.75
N GLY A 39 3.65 2.37 6.17
CA GLY A 39 2.36 1.68 6.25
C GLY A 39 1.34 2.39 7.13
N PRO A 40 1.66 2.67 8.41
CA PRO A 40 0.75 3.38 9.31
C PRO A 40 0.38 4.77 8.79
N LYS A 41 1.33 5.49 8.19
CA LYS A 41 1.07 6.81 7.59
C LYS A 41 0.15 6.74 6.38
N LEU A 42 0.29 5.70 5.55
CA LEU A 42 -0.63 5.47 4.45
C LEU A 42 -2.03 5.08 4.93
N ALA A 43 -2.11 4.23 5.96
CA ALA A 43 -3.38 3.83 6.56
C ALA A 43 -4.09 5.05 7.19
N GLU A 44 -3.38 5.89 7.94
CA GLU A 44 -3.91 7.16 8.50
C GLU A 44 -4.46 8.06 7.39
N LEU A 45 -3.70 8.25 6.30
CA LEU A 45 -4.14 9.06 5.17
C LEU A 45 -5.37 8.46 4.48
N ALA A 46 -5.37 7.16 4.21
CA ALA A 46 -6.51 6.46 3.62
C ALA A 46 -7.76 6.56 4.51
N PHE A 47 -7.58 6.36 5.81
CA PHE A 47 -8.63 6.51 6.82
C PHE A 47 -9.23 7.91 6.78
N GLN A 48 -8.39 8.95 6.79
CA GLN A 48 -8.83 10.34 6.72
C GLN A 48 -9.64 10.63 5.46
N LYS A 49 -9.23 10.08 4.31
CA LYS A 49 -9.95 10.25 3.04
C LYS A 49 -11.29 9.50 2.99
N ILE A 50 -11.38 8.34 3.62
CA ILE A 50 -12.59 7.49 3.63
C ILE A 50 -13.61 7.98 4.67
N TYR A 51 -13.15 8.28 5.87
CA TYR A 51 -14.01 8.61 7.02
C TYR A 51 -14.13 10.10 7.31
N HIS A 52 -13.42 10.95 6.54
CA HIS A 52 -13.44 12.40 6.65
C HIS A 52 -13.08 12.94 8.04
N ARG A 53 -12.22 12.21 8.77
CA ARG A 53 -11.71 12.59 10.10
C ARG A 53 -10.37 11.93 10.39
N GLU A 54 -9.63 12.50 11.33
CA GLU A 54 -8.40 11.89 11.84
C GLU A 54 -8.67 10.60 12.64
N VAL A 55 -7.65 9.75 12.70
CA VAL A 55 -7.62 8.57 13.57
C VAL A 55 -7.54 9.04 15.03
N ARG A 56 -8.37 8.45 15.88
CA ARG A 56 -8.39 8.69 17.33
C ARG A 56 -7.61 7.59 18.02
N HIS A 57 -6.36 7.87 18.36
CA HIS A 57 -5.47 6.91 19.00
C HIS A 57 -5.92 6.53 20.44
N ASP A 58 -6.80 7.32 21.06
CA ASP A 58 -7.41 7.05 22.36
C ASP A 58 -8.61 6.08 22.29
N VAL A 59 -9.11 5.80 21.09
CA VAL A 59 -10.23 4.87 20.87
C VAL A 59 -9.69 3.54 20.36
N ALA A 60 -9.84 2.49 21.18
CA ALA A 60 -9.43 1.14 20.81
C ALA A 60 -10.12 0.69 19.51
N GLY A 61 -9.33 0.21 18.56
CA GLY A 61 -9.83 -0.25 17.27
C GLY A 61 -10.23 0.85 16.29
N ASP A 62 -10.01 2.14 16.60
CA ASP A 62 -10.38 3.22 15.66
C ASP A 62 -9.63 3.11 14.34
N MET A 63 -8.38 2.64 14.36
CA MET A 63 -7.71 2.12 13.17
C MET A 63 -6.65 1.10 13.59
N VAL A 64 -6.61 -0.06 12.95
CA VAL A 64 -5.57 -1.09 13.20
C VAL A 64 -4.97 -1.53 11.88
N VAL A 65 -3.69 -1.24 11.66
CA VAL A 65 -2.96 -1.76 10.48
C VAL A 65 -2.81 -3.27 10.62
N ARG A 66 -3.20 -4.01 9.58
CA ARG A 66 -3.21 -5.48 9.58
C ARG A 66 -2.09 -6.07 8.75
N ASP A 67 -1.81 -5.50 7.60
CA ASP A 67 -0.77 -5.95 6.69
C ASP A 67 -0.37 -4.83 5.72
N GLU A 68 0.77 -5.00 5.08
CA GLU A 68 1.25 -4.15 4.01
C GLU A 68 2.15 -4.96 3.07
N TYR A 69 2.14 -4.62 1.79
CA TYR A 69 2.91 -5.37 0.80
C TYR A 69 3.18 -4.58 -0.47
N LYS A 70 4.18 -5.05 -1.22
CA LYS A 70 4.68 -4.44 -2.45
C LYS A 70 4.42 -5.38 -3.64
N GLY A 71 3.94 -4.84 -4.76
CA GLY A 71 3.93 -5.52 -6.05
C GLY A 71 5.12 -5.07 -6.90
N TRP A 72 5.93 -6.00 -7.40
CA TRP A 72 7.14 -5.71 -8.18
C TRP A 72 6.98 -6.10 -9.65
N VAL A 73 7.64 -5.36 -10.55
CA VAL A 73 7.98 -5.83 -11.90
C VAL A 73 9.30 -6.59 -11.83
N ASP A 74 9.38 -7.73 -12.52
CA ASP A 74 10.52 -8.67 -12.56
C ASP A 74 11.87 -8.07 -13.01
N LYS A 75 11.99 -6.77 -13.31
CA LYS A 75 13.19 -6.20 -13.95
C LYS A 75 13.71 -4.85 -13.46
N ALA A 76 13.11 -4.19 -12.47
CA ALA A 76 13.69 -2.96 -11.92
C ALA A 76 13.23 -2.75 -10.49
N LEU A 77 13.97 -1.94 -9.73
CA LEU A 77 13.72 -1.52 -8.36
C LEU A 77 12.45 -0.64 -8.21
N MET A 78 11.45 -0.88 -9.04
CA MET A 78 10.21 -0.11 -9.21
C MET A 78 9.02 -0.95 -8.78
N ILE A 79 8.18 -0.34 -7.94
CA ILE A 79 6.95 -0.93 -7.45
C ILE A 79 5.82 -0.64 -8.45
N ASP A 80 5.05 -1.66 -8.82
CA ASP A 80 3.78 -1.46 -9.56
C ASP A 80 2.73 -0.82 -8.66
N TYR A 81 2.73 -1.24 -7.38
CA TYR A 81 1.83 -0.72 -6.37
C TYR A 81 2.31 -1.07 -4.96
N TYR A 82 1.79 -0.33 -3.99
CA TYR A 82 1.93 -0.60 -2.57
C TYR A 82 0.55 -0.74 -1.93
N GLY A 83 0.30 -1.86 -1.26
CA GLY A 83 -0.93 -2.12 -0.54
C GLY A 83 -0.76 -1.92 0.96
N VAL A 84 -1.74 -1.30 1.61
CA VAL A 84 -1.92 -1.35 3.06
C VAL A 84 -3.31 -1.86 3.38
N THR A 85 -3.41 -2.67 4.43
CA THR A 85 -4.68 -3.16 4.95
C THR A 85 -4.87 -2.68 6.39
N PHE A 86 -6.10 -2.26 6.73
CA PHE A 86 -6.44 -1.84 8.08
C PHE A 86 -7.90 -2.11 8.42
N ASP A 87 -8.17 -2.26 9.71
CA ASP A 87 -9.51 -2.38 10.27
C ASP A 87 -9.99 -1.07 10.86
N HIS A 88 -11.32 -0.90 10.88
CA HIS A 88 -11.99 0.16 11.62
C HIS A 88 -13.12 -0.43 12.47
N LEU A 89 -12.97 -0.37 13.80
CA LEU A 89 -13.94 -0.81 14.80
C LEU A 89 -14.44 -2.26 14.60
N VAL A 90 -13.53 -3.13 14.16
CA VAL A 90 -13.80 -4.57 14.02
C VAL A 90 -13.81 -5.24 15.40
N PRO A 91 -14.85 -6.02 15.75
CA PRO A 91 -14.90 -6.79 16.99
C PRO A 91 -13.74 -7.77 17.11
N VAL A 92 -13.24 -7.95 18.35
CA VAL A 92 -12.05 -8.78 18.61
C VAL A 92 -12.31 -10.28 18.36
N ASP A 93 -13.58 -10.68 18.39
CA ASP A 93 -14.08 -12.04 18.16
C ASP A 93 -14.59 -12.29 16.74
N ASP A 94 -14.46 -11.31 15.83
CA ASP A 94 -14.78 -11.52 14.43
C ASP A 94 -13.75 -12.46 13.79
N THR A 95 -14.19 -13.66 13.43
CA THR A 95 -13.34 -14.69 12.82
C THR A 95 -13.05 -14.45 11.34
N ASN A 96 -13.74 -13.50 10.71
CA ASN A 96 -13.57 -13.19 9.30
C ASN A 96 -13.90 -11.71 9.00
N PRO A 97 -13.10 -10.78 9.53
CA PRO A 97 -13.32 -9.38 9.26
C PRO A 97 -13.01 -9.06 7.79
N GLU A 98 -13.86 -8.24 7.18
CA GLU A 98 -13.53 -7.63 5.88
C GLU A 98 -12.51 -6.51 6.13
N VAL A 99 -11.25 -6.82 5.88
CA VAL A 99 -10.17 -5.83 6.06
C VAL A 99 -10.19 -4.84 4.89
N LEU A 100 -10.23 -3.54 5.19
CA LEU A 100 -10.11 -2.51 4.16
C LEU A 100 -8.70 -2.54 3.58
N GLN A 101 -8.61 -2.48 2.26
CA GLN A 101 -7.33 -2.48 1.55
C GLN A 101 -7.34 -1.41 0.47
N ILE A 102 -6.32 -0.57 0.48
CA ILE A 102 -6.03 0.41 -0.55
C ILE A 102 -4.66 0.10 -1.16
N ASN A 103 -4.61 0.08 -2.49
CA ASN A 103 -3.37 0.03 -3.25
C ASN A 103 -3.05 1.42 -3.80
N ILE A 104 -1.85 1.92 -3.54
CA ILE A 104 -1.29 3.06 -4.26
C ILE A 104 -0.65 2.53 -5.54
N VAL A 105 -1.18 2.93 -6.69
CA VAL A 105 -0.80 2.41 -8.00
C VAL A 105 0.15 3.38 -8.69
N GLU A 106 1.28 2.88 -9.17
CA GLU A 106 2.21 3.68 -9.97
C GLU A 106 1.64 3.90 -11.38
N ILE A 107 1.66 5.15 -11.84
CA ILE A 107 1.12 5.57 -13.14
C ILE A 107 2.21 6.12 -14.05
N GLU A 108 3.19 6.83 -13.50
CA GLU A 108 4.11 7.61 -14.32
C GLU A 108 5.10 6.72 -15.06
N ASP A 109 5.50 5.60 -14.44
CA ASP A 109 6.54 4.73 -14.98
C ASP A 109 6.14 4.02 -16.28
N ASP A 110 4.85 3.70 -16.45
CA ASP A 110 4.33 2.99 -17.62
C ASP A 110 3.18 3.72 -18.33
N ALA A 111 3.02 5.01 -18.03
CA ALA A 111 1.91 5.84 -18.52
C ALA A 111 0.52 5.23 -18.23
N GLY A 112 0.38 4.56 -17.09
CA GLY A 112 -0.87 3.99 -16.59
C GLY A 112 -1.31 2.70 -17.26
N VAL A 113 -0.46 2.06 -18.08
CA VAL A 113 -0.77 0.78 -18.75
C VAL A 113 -1.19 -0.27 -17.73
N TYR A 114 -0.44 -0.38 -16.63
CA TYR A 114 -0.75 -1.26 -15.52
C TYR A 114 -2.10 -0.92 -14.90
N ALA A 115 -2.30 0.35 -14.56
CA ALA A 115 -3.46 0.79 -13.81
C ALA A 115 -4.75 0.59 -14.60
N ILE A 116 -4.75 0.92 -15.90
CA ILE A 116 -5.88 0.70 -16.80
C ILE A 116 -6.20 -0.79 -16.92
N LYS A 117 -5.18 -1.64 -17.08
CA LYS A 117 -5.37 -3.08 -17.21
C LYS A 117 -5.91 -3.73 -15.93
N HIS A 118 -5.55 -3.18 -14.77
CA HIS A 118 -5.73 -3.84 -13.49
C HIS A 118 -6.77 -3.21 -12.56
N ASN A 119 -7.54 -2.24 -13.05
CA ASN A 119 -8.65 -1.64 -12.30
C ASN A 119 -9.95 -1.69 -13.11
N LYS A 120 -11.08 -1.73 -12.39
CA LYS A 120 -12.43 -1.88 -12.95
C LYS A 120 -13.08 -0.53 -13.32
N PHE A 121 -12.39 0.57 -13.08
CA PHE A 121 -12.87 1.92 -13.37
C PHE A 121 -11.99 2.56 -14.45
N ALA A 122 -12.57 3.51 -15.18
CA ALA A 122 -11.84 4.26 -16.18
C ALA A 122 -10.75 5.12 -15.51
N ILE A 123 -9.54 5.03 -16.04
CA ILE A 123 -8.38 5.79 -15.58
C ILE A 123 -7.85 6.54 -16.80
N ASP A 124 -7.81 7.87 -16.72
CA ASP A 124 -7.04 8.69 -17.64
C ASP A 124 -5.67 8.99 -16.99
N PRO A 125 -4.55 8.45 -17.50
CA PRO A 125 -3.23 8.73 -16.95
C PRO A 125 -2.90 10.22 -16.88
N ALA A 126 -3.48 11.05 -17.77
CA ALA A 126 -3.24 12.48 -17.80
C ALA A 126 -3.78 13.21 -16.56
N ASP A 127 -4.70 12.60 -15.81
CA ASP A 127 -5.21 13.16 -14.54
C ASP A 127 -4.23 12.96 -13.38
N TYR A 128 -3.33 12.00 -13.49
CA TYR A 128 -2.43 11.58 -12.40
C TYR A 128 -0.98 12.02 -12.62
N ILE A 129 -0.46 11.87 -13.85
CA ILE A 129 0.94 12.17 -14.17
C ILE A 129 1.29 13.61 -13.75
N GLY A 130 2.21 13.75 -12.78
CA GLY A 130 2.66 15.02 -12.24
C GLY A 130 1.60 15.82 -11.46
N LYS A 131 0.41 15.25 -11.21
CA LYS A 131 -0.75 15.96 -10.63
C LYS A 131 -1.28 15.29 -9.37
N GLN A 132 -1.54 13.99 -9.41
CA GLN A 132 -2.26 13.26 -8.37
C GLN A 132 -1.76 11.82 -8.25
N VAL A 133 -2.08 11.20 -7.12
CA VAL A 133 -1.76 9.80 -6.84
C VAL A 133 -3.02 8.96 -6.93
N LEU A 134 -2.95 7.83 -7.64
CA LEU A 134 -4.06 6.89 -7.72
C LEU A 134 -4.07 5.94 -6.51
N GLY A 135 -5.09 6.08 -5.65
CA GLY A 135 -5.44 5.10 -4.63
C GLY A 135 -6.62 4.23 -5.11
N ALA A 136 -6.39 2.94 -5.28
CA ALA A 136 -7.39 1.98 -5.74
C ALA A 136 -7.84 1.06 -4.59
N PRO A 137 -9.12 1.11 -4.17
CA PRO A 137 -9.66 0.13 -3.24
C PRO A 137 -9.67 -1.27 -3.83
N ARG A 138 -9.49 -2.29 -2.99
CA ARG A 138 -9.49 -3.70 -3.40
C ARG A 138 -10.68 -4.09 -4.27
N CYS A 139 -11.90 -3.67 -3.91
CA CYS A 139 -13.11 -4.03 -4.66
C CYS A 139 -13.06 -3.59 -6.14
N CYS A 140 -12.22 -2.60 -6.43
CA CYS A 140 -12.05 -1.97 -7.73
C CYS A 140 -10.82 -2.47 -8.52
N SER A 141 -9.96 -3.33 -7.98
CA SER A 141 -8.77 -3.87 -8.68
C SER A 141 -8.95 -5.32 -9.15
N THR A 142 -8.10 -5.78 -10.10
CA THR A 142 -8.13 -7.14 -10.70
C THR A 142 -6.84 -7.96 -10.51
N ARG A 143 -5.81 -7.43 -9.84
CA ARG A 143 -4.50 -8.08 -9.55
C ARG A 143 -4.45 -8.85 -8.23
N LYS A 144 -3.48 -9.78 -8.15
CA LYS A 144 -3.08 -10.68 -7.03
C LYS A 144 -4.00 -10.57 -5.81
N GLY A 145 -4.84 -11.58 -5.64
CA GLY A 145 -6.13 -11.40 -5.00
C GLY A 145 -7.15 -11.15 -6.10
N THR A 146 -7.67 -12.23 -6.68
CA THR A 146 -9.05 -12.22 -7.16
C THR A 146 -9.97 -11.69 -6.04
N SER A 147 -11.29 -11.75 -6.22
CA SER A 147 -12.27 -11.65 -5.12
C SER A 147 -12.00 -12.55 -3.89
N ASP A 148 -10.87 -13.25 -3.84
CA ASP A 148 -10.44 -14.17 -2.81
C ASP A 148 -10.01 -13.46 -1.53
N ARG A 149 -11.03 -13.13 -0.72
CA ARG A 149 -10.91 -12.68 0.67
C ARG A 149 -9.89 -13.51 1.46
N LYS A 150 -9.90 -14.83 1.22
CA LYS A 150 -9.06 -15.81 1.90
C LYS A 150 -7.58 -15.43 1.82
N ARG A 151 -7.00 -15.21 0.64
CA ARG A 151 -5.56 -14.93 0.52
C ARG A 151 -5.03 -13.73 1.33
N ILE A 152 -5.79 -12.64 1.42
CA ILE A 152 -5.40 -11.47 2.21
C ILE A 152 -5.58 -11.76 3.70
N ASN A 153 -6.69 -12.39 4.07
CA ASN A 153 -6.92 -12.81 5.44
C ASN A 153 -5.86 -13.84 5.88
N ASP A 154 -5.43 -14.73 5.01
CA ASP A 154 -4.35 -15.70 5.22
C ASP A 154 -3.01 -14.97 5.42
N ALA A 155 -2.69 -13.94 4.63
CA ALA A 155 -1.47 -13.14 4.81
C ALA A 155 -1.48 -12.33 6.12
N VAL A 156 -2.65 -11.78 6.49
CA VAL A 156 -2.87 -11.15 7.80
C VAL A 156 -2.72 -12.18 8.91
N ASN A 157 -3.31 -13.37 8.78
CA ASN A 157 -3.25 -14.46 9.75
C ASN A 157 -1.83 -14.99 9.95
N GLU A 158 -1.10 -15.22 8.86
CA GLU A 158 0.32 -15.60 8.87
C GLU A 158 1.15 -14.57 9.65
N ARG A 159 0.86 -13.27 9.45
CA ARG A 159 1.58 -12.19 10.14
C ARG A 159 1.29 -12.12 11.64
N ILE A 160 0.05 -12.35 12.05
CA ILE A 160 -0.36 -12.29 13.48
C ILE A 160 -0.19 -13.63 14.21
N GLY A 161 0.33 -14.67 13.53
CA GLY A 161 0.59 -15.98 14.12
C GLY A 161 -0.67 -16.80 14.41
N ASN A 162 -1.78 -16.48 13.75
CA ASN A 162 -2.98 -17.31 13.79
C ASN A 162 -2.77 -18.51 12.87
N GLU A 163 -2.59 -19.70 13.44
CA GLU A 163 -2.60 -20.95 12.68
C GLU A 163 -3.97 -21.11 11.99
N MET A 164 -3.96 -21.37 10.68
CA MET A 164 -5.16 -21.68 9.87
C MET A 164 -5.71 -23.07 10.16
#